data_AF-A0A914MBK4-F1
#
_entry.id   AF-A0A914MBK4-F1
#
_cell.length_a   1.000
_cell.length_b   1.000
_cell.length_c   1.000
_cell.angle_alpha   90.00
_cell.angle_beta   90.00
_cell.angle_gamma   90.00
#
_symmetry.space_group_name_H-M   'P 1'
#
loop_
_entity.id
_entity.type
_entity.pdbx_description
1 polymer ?
#
loop_
_entity_poly.entity_id
_entity_poly.type
_entity_poly.pdbx_seq_one_letter_code
_entity_poly.pdbx_strand_id
1 'polypeptide(L)' 'MVNNLAIFPFIISFILFFFISNSNSMRQQAIGAKGRLLCGSKPAANVLVKLYDKDTGKFKKKFS' A
#
# COMPACT_ATOMS: atom_id res chain seq x y z
N MET A 1 42.29 -18.77 14.87
CA MET A 1 42.45 -17.39 14.38
C MET A 1 41.36 -17.15 13.35
N VAL A 2 40.32 -16.38 13.71
CA VAL A 2 39.30 -15.97 12.73
C VAL A 2 39.95 -14.93 11.84
N ASN A 3 40.07 -15.22 10.54
CA ASN A 3 40.83 -14.39 9.61
C ASN A 3 40.07 -13.08 9.36
N ASN A 4 40.71 -11.92 9.56
CA ASN A 4 40.12 -10.60 9.30
C ASN A 4 39.51 -10.47 7.88
N LEU A 5 40.05 -11.22 6.91
CA LEU A 5 39.55 -11.26 5.53
C LEU A 5 38.14 -11.89 5.42
N ALA A 6 37.80 -12.85 6.28
CA ALA A 6 36.47 -13.48 6.31
C ALA A 6 35.46 -12.65 7.12
N ILE A 7 35.92 -11.79 8.03
CA ILE A 7 35.06 -11.00 8.92
C ILE A 7 34.40 -9.82 8.17
N PHE A 8 35.11 -9.21 7.21
CA PHE A 8 34.60 -8.12 6.37
C PHE A 8 33.27 -8.43 5.64
N PRO A 9 33.12 -9.55 4.90
CA PRO A 9 31.87 -9.86 4.21
C PRO A 9 30.71 -10.19 5.17
N PHE A 10 30.99 -10.80 6.33
CA PHE A 10 29.96 -11.06 7.34
C PHE A 10 29.41 -9.76 7.95
N ILE A 11 30.28 -8.79 8.22
CA ILE A 11 29.86 -7.47 8.73
C ILE A 11 28.99 -6.74 7.70
N ILE A 12 29.42 -6.73 6.43
CA ILE A 12 28.65 -6.08 5.34
C ILE A 12 27.28 -6.74 5.17
N SER A 13 27.21 -8.07 5.23
CA SER A 13 25.95 -8.82 5.18
C SER A 13 25.02 -8.50 6.35
N PHE A 14 25.57 -8.34 7.56
CA PHE A 14 24.80 -7.98 8.76
C PHE A 14 24.22 -6.56 8.68
N ILE A 15 25.01 -5.63 8.14
CA ILE A 15 24.59 -4.23 7.93
C ILE A 15 23.43 -4.18 6.93
N LEU A 16 23.53 -4.87 5.79
CA LEU A 16 22.46 -4.93 4.78
C LEU A 16 21.15 -5.49 5.36
N PHE A 17 21.22 -6.55 6.16
CA PHE A 17 20.05 -7.15 6.80
C PHE A 17 19.34 -6.18 7.76
N PHE A 18 20.11 -5.37 8.49
CA PHE A 18 19.57 -4.35 9.39
C PHE A 18 18.81 -3.24 8.64
N PHE A 19 19.33 -2.78 7.50
CA PHE A 19 18.66 -1.77 6.69
C PHE A 19 17.35 -2.25 6.05
N ILE A 20 17.30 -3.50 5.59
CA ILE A 20 16.10 -4.08 4.97
C ILE A 20 15.00 -4.33 6.02
N SER A 21 15.37 -4.71 7.25
CA SER A 21 14.41 -5.01 8.32
C SER A 21 13.58 -3.80 8.78
N ASN A 22 14.05 -2.57 8.53
CA ASN A 22 13.38 -1.34 8.95
C ASN A 22 12.39 -0.77 7.91
N SER A 23 12.19 -1.45 6.77
CA SER A 23 11.31 -0.94 5.71
C SER A 23 9.84 -1.33 5.94
N ASN A 24 9.11 -0.55 6.75
CA ASN A 24 7.65 -0.62 6.85
C ASN A 24 6.95 0.17 5.72
N SER A 25 7.40 0.01 4.47
CA SER A 25 6.88 0.75 3.30
C SER A 25 5.95 -0.07 2.41
N MET A 26 5.15 -0.96 3.00
CA MET A 26 4.10 -1.65 2.26
C MET A 26 2.94 -0.67 2.03
N ARG A 27 2.87 -0.05 0.84
CA ARG A 27 1.69 0.72 0.43
C ARG A 27 0.56 -0.25 0.09
N GLN A 28 -0.68 0.12 0.40
CA GLN A 28 -1.87 -0.62 -0.01
C GLN A 28 -1.95 -0.59 -1.56
N GLN A 29 -1.61 -1.70 -2.23
CA GLN A 29 -1.54 -1.76 -3.69
C GLN A 29 -2.91 -1.96 -4.36
N ALA A 30 -3.90 -2.46 -3.61
CA ALA A 30 -5.26 -2.66 -4.11
C ALA A 30 -6.27 -2.71 -2.96
N ILE A 31 -7.50 -2.29 -3.25
CA ILE A 31 -8.64 -2.46 -2.34
C ILE A 31 -9.84 -2.94 -3.14
N GLY A 32 -10.62 -3.84 -2.54
CA GLY A 32 -11.84 -4.39 -3.14
C GLY A 32 -13.03 -4.18 -2.20
N ALA A 33 -14.20 -3.94 -2.77
CA ALA A 33 -15.46 -3.83 -2.04
C ALA A 33 -16.43 -4.92 -2.49
N LYS A 34 -17.17 -5.52 -1.55
CA LYS A 34 -18.18 -6.54 -1.81
C LYS A 34 -19.49 -6.17 -1.14
N GLY A 35 -20.60 -6.37 -1.83
CA GLY A 35 -21.94 -6.08 -1.31
C GLY A 35 -23.04 -6.41 -2.31
N ARG A 36 -24.29 -6.12 -1.94
CA ARG A 36 -25.46 -6.20 -2.83
C ARG A 36 -26.13 -4.84 -2.87
N LEU A 37 -26.43 -4.37 -4.08
CA LEU A 37 -27.24 -3.17 -4.29
C LEU A 37 -28.71 -3.57 -4.27
N LEU A 38 -29.53 -2.81 -3.54
CA LEU A 38 -30.97 -3.03 -3.43
C LEU A 38 -31.72 -1.84 -4.04
N CYS A 39 -32.86 -2.12 -4.67
CA CYS A 39 -33.85 -1.15 -5.10
C CYS A 39 -35.14 -1.47 -4.33
N GLY A 40 -35.38 -0.77 -3.23
CA GLY A 40 -36.43 -1.13 -2.26
C GLY A 40 -36.13 -2.48 -1.60
N SER A 41 -37.10 -3.41 -1.66
CA SER A 41 -36.97 -4.77 -1.13
C SER A 41 -36.35 -5.78 -2.11
N LYS A 42 -36.01 -5.35 -3.34
CA LYS A 42 -35.51 -6.23 -4.41
C LYS A 42 -34.04 -5.94 -4.73
N PRO A 43 -33.25 -6.93 -5.18
CA PRO A 43 -31.90 -6.67 -5.67
C PRO A 43 -31.92 -5.80 -6.93
N ALA A 44 -31.03 -4.81 -6.98
CA ALA A 44 -30.90 -3.96 -8.15
C ALA A 44 -30.21 -4.74 -9.29
N ALA A 45 -30.88 -4.82 -10.44
CA ALA A 45 -30.35 -5.47 -11.64
C ALA A 45 -29.81 -4.43 -12.63
N ASN A 46 -28.85 -4.83 -13.47
CA ASN A 46 -28.28 -4.00 -14.54
C ASN A 46 -27.68 -2.66 -14.08
N VAL A 47 -27.04 -2.64 -12.90
CA VAL A 47 -26.36 -1.44 -12.39
C VAL A 47 -24.88 -1.46 -12.75
N LEU A 48 -24.39 -0.40 -13.36
CA LEU A 48 -22.95 -0.17 -13.56
C LEU A 48 -22.34 0.37 -12.26
N VAL A 49 -21.35 -0.35 -11.71
CA VAL A 49 -20.64 0.06 -10.50
C VAL A 49 -19.18 0.31 -10.83
N LYS A 50 -18.65 1.44 -10.37
CA LYS A 50 -17.24 1.79 -10.49
C LYS A 50 -16.68 2.08 -9.11
N LEU A 51 -15.61 1.39 -8.74
CA LEU A 51 -14.78 1.76 -7.59
C LEU A 51 -13.89 2.93 -8.02
N TYR A 52 -13.96 4.05 -7.31
CA TYR A 52 -13.13 5.21 -7.56
C TYR A 52 -12.66 5.80 -6.23
N ASP A 53 -11.42 6.27 -6.20
CA ASP A 53 -10.88 6.98 -5.04
C ASP A 53 -11.27 8.46 -5.12
N LYS A 54 -11.68 9.04 -4.00
CA LYS A 54 -12.10 10.43 -3.92
C LYS A 54 -11.00 11.23 -3.24
N ASP A 55 -10.14 11.85 -4.04
CA ASP A 55 -9.15 12.80 -3.57
C ASP A 55 -9.84 14.01 -2.91
N THR A 56 -9.83 14.04 -1.57
CA THR A 56 -10.33 15.17 -0.78
C THR A 56 -9.21 16.16 -0.43
N GLY A 57 -8.25 16.32 -1.34
CA GLY A 57 -7.18 17.30 -1.20
C GLY A 57 -7.74 18.72 -1.06
N LYS A 58 -7.36 19.43 0.01
CA LYS A 58 -7.80 20.82 0.29
C LYS A 58 -7.18 21.88 -0.62
N PHE A 59 -6.62 21.52 -1.78
CA PHE A 59 -6.09 22.48 -2.75
C PHE A 59 -7.18 23.00 -3.69
N LYS A 60 -8.27 23.54 -3.13
CA LYS A 60 -9.07 24.51 -3.89
C LYS A 60 -8.49 25.90 -3.63
N LYS A 61 -7.59 26.35 -4.50
CA LYS A 61 -7.41 27.80 -4.69
C LYS A 61 -8.78 28.33 -5.11
N LYS A 62 -9.43 29.11 -4.24
CA LYS A 62 -10.51 30.01 -4.62
C LYS A 62 -9.93 30.94 -5.69
N PHE A 63 -10.24 30.67 -6.95
CA PHE A 63 -10.20 31.72 -7.96
C PHE A 63 -11.38 32.63 -7.64
N SER A 64 -11.03 33.79 -7.09
CA SER A 64 -11.91 34.96 -6.98
C SER A 64 -11.95 35.71 -8.29
#